data_AF-A0A4S8MG78-F1
#
_entry.id   AF-A0A4S8MG78-F1
#
_cell.length_a   1.000
_cell.length_b   1.000
_cell.length_c   1.000
_cell.angle_alpha   90.00
_cell.angle_beta   90.00
_cell.angle_gamma   90.00
#
_symmetry.space_group_name_H-M   'P 1'
#
loop_
_entity.id
_entity.type
_entity.pdbx_description
1 polymer ?
#
loop_
_entity_poly.entity_id
_entity_poly.type
_entity_poly.pdbx_seq_one_letter_code
_entity_poly.pdbx_strand_id
1 'polypeptide(L)'
;KSSGYIGRNWTEGPGKIWTLEEMVGPDSVFKFQLLKWDGKTSIPLVDDHGRIFAVLVGHPPNDPTWELLNDQAVDLLEKYRGLVTPDDKVSRRGLSRYMSVGYSFGGGQKIPQPLLHNRKDQRILDDLLSAECFKRLSGHLSSAFATWAPKLHQ
;
A
#
# COMPACT_ATOMS: atom_id res chain seq x y z
N LYS A 1 -14.47 -2.76 -3.91
CA LYS A 1 -13.34 -3.02 -4.84
C LYS A 1 -12.12 -2.33 -4.26
N SER A 2 -11.02 -3.03 -3.96
CA SER A 2 -9.76 -2.33 -3.67
C SER A 2 -9.27 -1.71 -4.98
N SER A 3 -8.75 -0.49 -4.94
CA SER A 3 -8.15 0.18 -6.11
C SER A 3 -6.78 -0.40 -6.49
N GLY A 4 -6.30 -1.43 -5.79
CA GLY A 4 -5.01 -2.07 -6.07
C GLY A 4 -5.10 -3.59 -6.02
N TYR A 5 -4.19 -4.22 -6.77
CA TYR A 5 -3.95 -5.66 -6.71
C TYR A 5 -3.34 -6.03 -5.35
N ILE A 6 -3.99 -6.96 -4.65
CA ILE A 6 -3.43 -7.62 -3.48
C ILE A 6 -3.05 -9.02 -3.95
N GLY A 7 -1.76 -9.35 -3.91
CA GLY A 7 -1.20 -10.60 -4.40
C GLY A 7 -1.95 -11.87 -3.98
N ARG A 8 -1.92 -12.90 -4.84
CA ARG A 8 -2.46 -14.24 -4.56
C ARG A 8 -1.85 -14.83 -3.28
N ASN A 9 -2.65 -15.66 -2.60
CA ASN A 9 -2.24 -16.40 -1.41
C ASN A 9 -1.03 -17.27 -1.71
N TRP A 10 0.05 -17.08 -0.97
CA TRP A 10 1.19 -18.00 -0.96
C TRP A 10 0.95 -18.99 0.18
N THR A 11 0.81 -20.27 -0.17
CA THR A 11 0.70 -21.38 0.79
C THR A 11 2.09 -21.96 1.03
N GLU A 12 2.42 -22.07 2.32
CA GLU A 12 3.64 -22.55 2.97
C GLU A 12 4.71 -23.29 2.13
N GLY A 13 5.92 -22.74 2.21
CA GLY A 13 7.20 -23.42 2.09
C GLY A 13 8.15 -22.77 3.11
N PRO A 14 9.36 -23.31 3.38
CA PRO A 14 10.26 -22.83 4.45
C PRO A 14 10.80 -21.40 4.26
N GLY A 15 10.20 -20.58 3.38
CA GLY A 15 10.50 -19.18 3.19
C GLY A 15 11.97 -18.98 2.87
N LYS A 16 12.41 -19.37 1.66
CA LYS A 16 13.79 -19.08 1.27
C LYS A 16 13.96 -17.56 1.12
N ILE A 17 14.92 -17.00 1.84
CA ILE A 17 15.43 -15.66 1.57
C ILE A 17 16.24 -15.74 0.28
N TRP A 18 15.83 -14.97 -0.71
CA TRP A 18 16.52 -14.87 -1.99
C TRP A 18 17.37 -13.60 -2.00
N THR A 19 18.63 -13.74 -2.35
CA THR A 19 19.51 -12.60 -2.60
C THR A 19 19.15 -11.92 -3.91
N LEU A 20 19.55 -10.66 -4.07
CA LEU A 20 19.37 -9.93 -5.32
C LEU A 20 20.04 -10.67 -6.49
N GLU A 21 21.25 -11.18 -6.28
CA GLU A 21 22.00 -11.95 -7.29
C GLU A 21 21.25 -13.21 -7.72
N GLU A 22 20.65 -13.95 -6.77
CA GLU A 22 19.83 -15.11 -7.12
C GLU A 22 18.57 -14.75 -7.92
N MET A 23 18.07 -13.51 -7.83
CA MET A 23 16.90 -13.04 -8.58
C MET A 23 17.22 -12.48 -9.97
N VAL A 24 18.34 -11.76 -10.11
CA VAL A 24 18.64 -10.97 -11.33
C VAL A 24 19.97 -11.33 -11.99
N GLY A 25 20.81 -12.13 -11.33
CA GLY A 25 22.14 -12.51 -11.79
C GLY A 25 22.12 -13.36 -13.08
N PRO A 26 23.27 -13.50 -13.75
CA PRO A 26 23.38 -14.24 -15.02
C PRO A 26 22.94 -15.69 -14.87
N ASP A 27 23.15 -16.30 -13.70
CA ASP A 27 22.77 -17.68 -13.39
C ASP A 27 21.41 -17.81 -12.69
N SER A 28 20.69 -16.69 -12.49
CA SER A 28 19.37 -16.72 -11.85
C SER A 28 18.38 -17.59 -12.63
N VAL A 29 17.61 -18.43 -11.93
CA VAL A 29 16.49 -19.17 -12.54
C VAL A 29 15.27 -18.29 -12.81
N PHE A 30 15.16 -17.13 -12.13
CA PHE A 30 14.03 -16.22 -12.26
C PHE A 30 14.19 -15.25 -13.42
N LYS A 31 15.45 -14.90 -13.77
CA LYS A 31 15.78 -13.93 -14.82
C LYS A 31 15.01 -12.62 -14.65
N PHE A 32 14.83 -12.18 -13.41
CA PHE A 32 14.13 -10.93 -13.16
C PHE A 32 14.96 -9.75 -13.63
N GLN A 33 14.27 -8.69 -14.06
CA GLN A 33 14.88 -7.42 -14.38
C GLN A 33 14.89 -6.53 -13.13
N LEU A 34 16.08 -6.04 -12.76
CA LEU A 34 16.18 -4.98 -11.76
C LEU A 34 15.87 -3.64 -12.41
N LEU A 35 14.74 -3.03 -12.02
CA LEU A 35 14.42 -1.67 -12.39
C LEU A 35 14.98 -0.71 -11.32
N LYS A 36 15.98 0.10 -11.70
CA LYS A 36 16.48 1.18 -10.83
C LYS A 36 15.50 2.35 -10.89
N TRP A 37 15.06 2.81 -9.73
CA TRP A 37 14.10 3.91 -9.61
C TRP A 37 14.61 4.97 -8.64
N ASP A 38 14.48 6.22 -9.03
CA ASP A 38 14.92 7.39 -8.26
C ASP A 38 13.86 7.90 -7.27
N GLY A 39 12.67 7.30 -7.26
CA GLY A 39 11.51 7.75 -6.48
C GLY A 39 10.81 9.00 -7.04
N LYS A 40 11.33 9.61 -8.10
CA LYS A 40 10.85 10.90 -8.63
C LYS A 40 10.15 10.75 -9.97
N THR A 41 10.72 9.97 -10.88
CA THR A 41 10.16 9.78 -12.22
C THR A 41 9.14 8.66 -12.19
N SER A 42 7.90 8.91 -12.62
CA SER A 42 6.90 7.83 -12.66
C SER A 42 7.25 6.81 -13.76
N ILE A 43 7.26 5.52 -13.43
CA ILE A 43 7.56 4.44 -14.38
C ILE A 43 6.35 3.51 -14.51
N PRO A 44 5.64 3.50 -15.66
CA PRO A 44 4.60 2.51 -15.92
C PRO A 44 5.21 1.16 -16.30
N LEU A 45 4.69 0.09 -15.70
CA LEU A 45 4.97 -1.29 -16.11
C LEU A 45 3.84 -1.76 -17.03
N VAL A 46 4.22 -2.18 -18.23
CA VAL A 46 3.30 -2.61 -19.29
C VAL A 46 3.48 -4.08 -19.59
N ASP A 47 2.40 -4.74 -19.96
CA ASP A 47 2.47 -6.08 -20.54
C ASP A 47 2.86 -6.05 -22.04
N ASP A 48 2.90 -7.22 -22.66
CA ASP A 48 3.19 -7.43 -24.08
C ASP A 48 2.18 -6.78 -25.04
N HIS A 49 1.01 -6.38 -24.53
CA HIS A 49 -0.01 -5.64 -25.25
C HIS A 49 0.00 -4.13 -24.95
N GLY A 50 1.00 -3.63 -24.22
CA GLY A 50 1.11 -2.23 -23.85
C GLY A 50 0.11 -1.79 -22.77
N ARG A 51 -0.53 -2.71 -22.06
CA ARG A 51 -1.48 -2.39 -20.99
C ARG A 51 -0.71 -2.14 -19.69
N ILE A 52 -0.95 -0.99 -19.08
CA ILE A 52 -0.38 -0.65 -17.77
C ILE A 52 -1.03 -1.53 -16.70
N PHE A 53 -0.23 -2.37 -16.04
CA PHE A 53 -0.68 -3.22 -14.93
C PHE A 53 -0.16 -2.77 -13.56
N ALA A 54 0.90 -1.96 -13.54
CA ALA A 54 1.44 -1.33 -12.34
C ALA A 54 2.17 -0.03 -12.71
N VAL A 55 2.30 0.88 -11.75
CA VAL A 55 3.07 2.13 -11.92
C VAL A 55 3.87 2.38 -10.65
N LEU A 56 5.16 2.65 -10.81
CA LEU A 56 5.97 3.26 -9.75
C LEU A 56 5.67 4.75 -9.79
N VAL A 57 4.80 5.22 -8.91
CA VAL A 57 4.35 6.62 -8.89
C VAL A 57 5.42 7.46 -8.19
N GLY A 58 6.02 8.38 -8.93
CA GLY A 58 7.02 9.31 -8.42
C GLY A 58 6.46 10.31 -7.41
N HIS A 59 7.36 11.03 -6.74
CA HIS A 59 6.99 12.17 -5.89
C HIS A 59 6.19 13.20 -6.69
N PRO A 60 5.27 13.95 -6.04
CA PRO A 60 4.63 15.09 -6.68
C PRO A 60 5.69 16.07 -7.22
N PRO A 61 5.58 16.51 -8.48
CA PRO A 61 6.54 17.44 -9.05
C PRO A 61 6.49 18.77 -8.29
N ASN A 62 7.67 19.35 -8.03
CA ASN A 62 7.84 20.65 -7.38
C ASN A 62 7.28 20.76 -5.95
N ASP A 63 7.16 19.64 -5.24
CA ASP A 63 6.78 19.63 -3.83
C ASP A 63 7.99 19.43 -2.91
N PRO A 64 8.64 20.50 -2.42
CA PRO A 64 9.81 20.37 -1.55
C PRO A 64 9.45 19.80 -0.17
N THR A 65 8.15 19.72 0.17
CA THR A 65 7.68 19.24 1.48
C THR A 65 7.40 17.73 1.48
N TRP A 66 7.54 17.05 0.34
CA TRP A 66 7.15 15.66 0.21
C TRP A 66 7.88 14.72 1.19
N GLU A 67 9.19 14.88 1.35
CA GLU A 67 9.97 14.05 2.29
C GLU A 67 9.52 14.28 3.74
N LEU A 68 9.38 15.54 4.15
CA LEU A 68 8.89 15.92 5.48
C LEU A 68 7.48 15.34 5.77
N LEU A 69 6.59 15.34 4.78
CA LEU A 69 5.26 14.74 4.93
C LEU A 69 5.32 13.22 5.17
N ASN A 70 6.25 12.53 4.52
CA ASN A 70 6.42 11.09 4.72
C ASN A 70 6.96 10.82 6.13
N ASP A 71 7.93 11.61 6.59
CA ASP A 71 8.45 11.52 7.97
C ASP A 71 7.32 11.76 8.99
N GLN A 72 6.49 12.78 8.79
CA GLN A 72 5.32 13.04 9.64
C GLN A 72 4.32 11.88 9.65
N ALA A 73 4.10 11.22 8.51
CA ALA A 73 3.23 10.04 8.45
C ALA A 73 3.83 8.86 9.23
N VAL A 74 5.14 8.63 9.10
CA VAL A 74 5.87 7.59 9.85
C VAL A 74 5.80 7.85 11.36
N ASP A 75 6.10 9.08 11.79
CA ASP A 75 6.06 9.47 13.20
C ASP A 75 4.67 9.24 13.80
N LEU A 76 3.61 9.58 13.06
CA LEU A 76 2.24 9.40 13.52
C LEU A 76 1.87 7.92 13.60
N LEU A 77 2.31 7.09 12.65
CA LEU A 77 2.12 5.64 12.72
C LEU A 77 2.85 5.03 13.92
N GLU A 78 4.11 5.39 14.14
CA GLU A 78 4.89 4.86 15.27
C GLU A 78 4.33 5.32 16.62
N LYS A 79 3.86 6.57 16.73
CA LYS A 79 3.15 7.08 17.92
C LYS A 79 1.97 6.19 18.32
N TYR A 80 1.18 5.72 17.35
CA TYR A 80 -0.02 4.93 17.63
C TYR A 80 0.19 3.42 17.60
N ARG A 81 1.33 2.93 17.08
CA ARG A 81 1.60 1.50 16.84
C ARG A 81 1.34 0.60 18.04
N GLY A 82 1.82 0.99 19.22
CA GLY A 82 1.64 0.24 20.47
C GLY A 82 0.23 0.36 21.06
N LEU A 83 -0.56 1.33 20.60
CA LEU A 83 -1.89 1.62 21.10
C LEU A 83 -2.99 0.88 20.33
N VAL A 84 -2.74 0.48 19.08
CA VAL A 84 -3.69 -0.32 18.29
C VAL A 84 -3.99 -1.64 18.99
N THR A 85 -5.29 -1.96 19.12
CA THR A 85 -5.73 -3.25 19.65
C THR A 85 -5.18 -4.39 18.77
N PRO A 86 -4.48 -5.39 19.33
CA PRO A 86 -4.01 -6.50 18.54
C PRO A 86 -5.18 -7.38 18.10
N ASP A 87 -5.09 -7.90 16.88
CA ASP A 87 -5.96 -8.96 16.38
C ASP A 87 -5.52 -10.30 16.98
N ASP A 88 -6.49 -11.16 17.32
CA ASP A 88 -6.25 -12.51 17.81
C ASP A 88 -5.50 -13.36 16.77
N LYS A 89 -5.66 -13.02 15.48
CA LYS A 89 -4.98 -13.67 14.37
C LYS A 89 -3.82 -12.81 13.89
N VAL A 90 -2.67 -13.46 13.73
CA VAL A 90 -1.54 -12.86 13.02
C VAL A 90 -1.89 -12.76 11.55
N SER A 91 -1.76 -11.56 10.98
CA SER A 91 -1.98 -11.33 9.55
C SER A 91 -1.01 -12.12 8.69
N ARG A 92 -1.31 -12.23 7.38
CA ARG A 92 -0.42 -12.86 6.39
C ARG A 92 1.00 -12.26 6.35
N ARG A 93 1.20 -11.07 6.92
CA ARG A 93 2.49 -10.36 6.98
C ARG A 93 3.21 -10.54 8.32
N GLY A 94 2.74 -11.43 9.20
CA GLY A 94 3.32 -11.61 10.54
C GLY A 94 2.96 -10.50 11.52
N LEU A 95 1.98 -9.64 11.20
CA LEU A 95 1.58 -8.52 12.05
C LEU A 95 0.33 -8.87 12.85
N SER A 96 0.37 -8.68 14.17
CA SER A 96 -0.79 -8.76 15.06
C SER A 96 -1.48 -7.42 15.28
N ARG A 97 -0.86 -6.30 14.91
CA ARG A 97 -1.45 -4.95 15.03
C ARG A 97 -1.66 -4.35 13.65
N TYR A 98 -2.91 -4.28 13.23
CA TYR A 98 -3.33 -3.64 11.99
C TYR A 98 -4.79 -3.18 12.12
N MET A 99 -5.17 -2.17 11.35
CA MET A 99 -6.55 -1.69 11.28
C MET A 99 -6.94 -1.53 9.82
N SER A 100 -8.16 -1.92 9.49
CA SER A 100 -8.81 -1.57 8.23
C SER A 100 -9.85 -0.51 8.53
N VAL A 101 -9.99 0.52 7.69
CA VAL A 101 -10.98 1.59 7.86
C VAL A 101 -11.72 1.83 6.55
N GLY A 102 -12.93 2.38 6.63
CA GLY A 102 -13.80 2.62 5.49
C GLY A 102 -14.91 1.57 5.39
N TYR A 103 -15.21 1.11 4.18
CA TYR A 103 -16.31 0.18 3.91
C TYR A 103 -15.79 -1.21 3.60
N SER A 104 -16.41 -2.22 4.20
CA SER A 104 -16.23 -3.63 3.86
C SER A 104 -17.36 -4.10 2.94
N PHE A 105 -17.00 -5.00 2.03
CA PHE A 105 -17.94 -5.74 1.19
C PHE A 105 -17.35 -7.13 0.91
N GLY A 106 -17.96 -8.17 1.46
CA GLY A 106 -17.49 -9.56 1.36
C GLY A 106 -18.01 -10.43 2.51
N GLY A 107 -17.57 -11.70 2.57
CA GLY A 107 -17.86 -12.57 3.72
C GLY A 107 -19.34 -12.88 3.96
N GLY A 108 -20.20 -12.76 2.94
CA GLY A 108 -21.65 -12.97 3.04
C GLY A 108 -22.48 -11.69 3.21
N GLN A 109 -21.86 -10.52 3.32
CA GLN A 109 -22.57 -9.23 3.30
C GLN A 109 -23.25 -9.01 1.95
N LYS A 110 -24.52 -8.57 1.97
CA LYS A 110 -25.30 -8.24 0.75
C LYS A 110 -25.10 -6.81 0.25
N ILE A 111 -24.66 -5.92 1.13
CA ILE A 111 -24.41 -4.50 0.83
C ILE A 111 -23.10 -4.06 1.48
N PRO A 112 -22.37 -3.08 0.91
CA PRO A 112 -21.21 -2.50 1.58
C PRO A 112 -21.62 -1.86 2.91
N GLN A 113 -20.83 -2.06 3.96
CA GLN A 113 -21.08 -1.48 5.28
C GLN A 113 -19.80 -0.90 5.88
N PRO A 114 -19.90 0.20 6.66
CA PRO A 114 -18.74 0.79 7.32
C PRO A 114 -18.18 -0.20 8.34
N LEU A 115 -16.85 -0.23 8.45
CA LEU A 115 -16.16 -0.99 9.48
C LEU A 115 -16.38 -0.32 10.84
N LEU A 116 -16.75 -1.14 11.83
CA LEU A 116 -16.98 -0.68 13.19
C LEU A 116 -15.75 -0.95 14.04
N HIS A 117 -15.32 0.05 14.79
CA HIS A 117 -14.18 -0.02 15.70
C HIS A 117 -14.62 0.27 17.13
N ASN A 118 -13.87 -0.24 18.11
CA ASN A 118 -14.04 0.22 19.48
C ASN A 118 -13.66 1.71 19.60
N ARG A 119 -14.10 2.38 20.66
CA ARG A 119 -13.91 3.84 20.83
C ARG A 119 -12.43 4.27 20.76
N LYS A 120 -11.52 3.43 21.24
CA LYS A 120 -10.08 3.72 21.28
C LYS A 120 -9.49 3.70 19.87
N ASP A 121 -9.71 2.62 19.14
CA ASP A 121 -9.19 2.45 17.77
C ASP A 121 -9.86 3.43 16.80
N GLN A 122 -11.15 3.73 17.00
CA GLN A 122 -11.83 4.76 16.21
C GLN A 122 -11.15 6.14 16.37
N ARG A 123 -10.79 6.53 17.60
CA ARG A 123 -10.08 7.79 17.85
C ARG A 123 -8.71 7.82 17.17
N ILE A 124 -7.98 6.70 17.18
CA ILE A 124 -6.69 6.59 16.48
C ILE A 124 -6.90 6.77 14.97
N LEU A 125 -7.91 6.11 14.40
CA LEU A 125 -8.24 6.25 12.98
C LEU A 125 -8.66 7.69 12.63
N ASP A 126 -9.46 8.34 13.46
CA ASP A 126 -9.87 9.73 13.26
C ASP A 126 -8.67 10.69 13.28
N ASP A 127 -7.73 10.49 14.21
CA ASP A 127 -6.47 11.26 14.28
C ASP A 127 -5.61 11.04 13.01
N LEU A 128 -5.45 9.78 12.58
CA LEU A 128 -4.69 9.44 11.37
C LEU A 128 -5.34 10.03 10.09
N LEU A 129 -6.66 9.86 9.94
CA LEU A 129 -7.39 10.32 8.74
C LEU A 129 -7.54 11.85 8.68
N SER A 130 -7.51 12.53 9.83
CA SER A 130 -7.57 13.99 9.87
C SER A 130 -6.20 14.65 9.67
N ALA A 131 -5.10 13.92 9.83
CA ALA A 131 -3.75 14.43 9.65
C ALA A 131 -3.45 14.82 8.20
N GLU A 132 -2.78 15.96 8.03
CA GLU A 132 -2.47 16.53 6.72
C GLU A 132 -1.58 15.63 5.87
N CYS A 133 -0.62 14.94 6.48
CA CYS A 133 0.26 14.00 5.78
C CYS A 133 -0.54 12.89 5.08
N PHE A 134 -1.51 12.26 5.75
CA PHE A 134 -2.34 11.23 5.15
C PHE A 134 -3.32 11.76 4.11
N LYS A 135 -3.86 12.97 4.30
CA LYS A 135 -4.69 13.63 3.27
C LYS A 135 -3.89 13.90 2.00
N ARG A 136 -2.67 14.42 2.12
CA ARG A 136 -1.80 14.69 0.96
C ARG A 136 -1.32 13.42 0.27
N LEU A 137 -0.94 12.38 1.03
CA LEU A 137 -0.61 11.06 0.49
C LEU A 137 -1.80 10.45 -0.29
N SER A 138 -3.00 10.51 0.28
CA SER A 138 -4.22 10.02 -0.36
C SER A 138 -4.54 10.80 -1.64
N GLY A 139 -4.43 12.13 -1.59
CA GLY A 139 -4.63 13.00 -2.76
C GLY A 139 -3.65 12.70 -3.90
N HIS A 140 -2.37 12.48 -3.57
CA HIS A 140 -1.35 12.10 -4.57
C HIS A 140 -1.68 10.76 -5.22
N LEU A 141 -2.04 9.74 -4.43
CA LEU A 141 -2.47 8.44 -4.96
C LEU A 141 -3.73 8.57 -5.83
N SER A 142 -4.70 9.39 -5.41
CA SER A 142 -5.91 9.66 -6.20
C SER A 142 -5.56 10.28 -7.56
N SER A 143 -4.65 11.26 -7.59
CA SER A 143 -4.14 11.87 -8.83
C SER A 143 -3.42 10.85 -9.72
N ALA A 144 -2.66 9.94 -9.12
CA ALA A 144 -2.00 8.86 -9.84
C ALA A 144 -3.03 7.90 -10.48
N PHE A 145 -4.09 7.52 -9.76
CA PHE A 145 -5.17 6.70 -10.33
C PHE A 145 -5.92 7.44 -11.45
N ALA A 146 -6.21 8.73 -11.28
CA ALA A 146 -6.82 9.54 -12.32
C ALA A 146 -5.98 9.58 -13.61
N THR A 147 -4.66 9.64 -13.46
CA THR A 147 -3.71 9.71 -14.58
C THR A 147 -3.50 8.35 -15.25
N TRP A 148 -3.21 7.31 -14.46
CA TRP A 148 -2.71 6.04 -14.97
C TRP A 148 -3.76 4.93 -15.10
N ALA A 149 -4.87 5.05 -14.38
CA ALA A 149 -5.96 4.07 -14.38
C ALA A 149 -7.34 4.75 -14.27
N PRO A 150 -7.71 5.65 -15.19
CA PRO A 150 -8.93 6.46 -15.08
C PRO A 150 -10.22 5.64 -14.96
N LYS A 151 -10.28 4.45 -15.58
CA LYS A 151 -11.42 3.52 -15.45
C LYS A 151 -11.61 2.96 -14.04
N LEU A 152 -10.55 2.94 -13.23
CA LEU A 152 -10.56 2.46 -11.84
C LEU A 152 -10.78 3.60 -10.84
N HIS A 153 -10.54 4.85 -11.25
CA HIS A 153 -10.68 6.02 -10.39
C HIS A 153 -12.13 6.48 -10.19
N GLN A 154 -12.99 6.20 -11.17
CA GLN A 154 -14.41 6.63 -11.22
C GLN A 154 -15.25 6.20 -10.01
#